data_AF-A0A1Q7RIJ8-F1
#
_entry.id   AF-A0A1Q7RIJ8-F1
#
_cell.length_a   1.000
_cell.length_b   1.000
_cell.length_c   1.000
_cell.angle_alpha   90.00
_cell.angle_beta   90.00
_cell.angle_gamma   90.00
#
_symmetry.space_group_name_H-M   'P 1'
#
loop_
_entity.id
_entity.type
_entity.pdbx_description
1 polymer ?
#
loop_
_entity_poly.entity_id
_entity_poly.type
_entity_poly.pdbx_seq_one_letter_code
_entity_poly.pdbx_strand_id
1 'polypeptide(L)'
;MIDAYESLLRSEVLPGIHRVRGYGGACVLRRDAGTEVEFVTLTFFETIDAVRAFAREDHEKAVVPPKARALLSRFDERSAHYRVILDPRTGSTGESR
;
A
#
# COMPACT_ATOMS: atom_id res chain seq x y z
N MET A 1 7.49 16.12 -10.96
CA MET A 1 7.24 15.87 -9.51
C MET A 1 6.37 14.63 -9.33
N ILE A 2 5.18 14.59 -9.92
CA ILE A 2 4.26 13.43 -9.88
C ILE A 2 4.94 12.14 -10.39
N ASP A 3 5.62 12.21 -11.53
CA ASP A 3 6.32 11.05 -12.12
C ASP A 3 7.47 10.54 -11.25
N ALA A 4 8.10 11.44 -10.48
CA ALA A 4 9.19 11.08 -9.56
C ALA A 4 8.65 10.31 -8.35
N TYR A 5 7.47 10.70 -7.84
CA TYR A 5 6.81 9.95 -6.77
C TYR A 5 6.30 8.59 -7.24
N GLU A 6 5.71 8.51 -8.44
CA GLU A 6 5.30 7.24 -9.04
C GLU A 6 6.51 6.30 -9.24
N SER A 7 7.63 6.82 -9.74
CA SER A 7 8.85 6.04 -9.92
C SER A 7 9.41 5.53 -8.59
N LEU A 8 9.40 6.36 -7.54
CA LEU A 8 9.83 5.99 -6.20
C LEU A 8 8.97 4.86 -5.60
N LEU A 9 7.64 4.93 -5.77
CA LEU A 9 6.73 3.87 -5.31
C LEU A 9 7.07 2.53 -5.96
N ARG A 10 7.28 2.52 -7.28
CA ARG A 10 7.59 1.30 -8.04
C ARG A 10 8.96 0.71 -7.72
N SER A 11 9.97 1.55 -7.54
CA SER A 11 11.37 1.11 -7.46
C SER A 11 11.88 0.86 -6.04
N GLU A 12 11.38 1.61 -5.05
CA GLU A 12 11.90 1.54 -3.67
C GLU A 12 10.84 1.05 -2.68
N VAL A 13 9.61 1.58 -2.75
CA VAL A 13 8.58 1.31 -1.72
C VAL A 13 7.97 -0.09 -1.86
N LEU A 14 7.38 -0.41 -3.02
CA LEU A 14 6.72 -1.71 -3.24
C LEU A 14 7.69 -2.90 -3.14
N PRO A 15 8.93 -2.83 -3.67
CA PRO A 15 9.93 -3.87 -3.45
C PRO A 15 10.39 -4.00 -2.00
N GLY A 16 10.08 -3.09 -1.08
CA GLY A 16 10.34 -3.33 0.35
C GLY A 16 9.41 -4.36 0.97
N ILE A 17 8.18 -4.47 0.46
CA ILE A 17 7.04 -5.12 1.13
C ILE A 17 6.96 -6.62 0.80
N HIS A 18 7.44 -7.04 -0.37
CA HIS A 18 7.35 -8.44 -0.82
C HIS A 18 8.01 -9.46 0.10
N ARG A 19 8.89 -9.01 1.01
CA ARG A 19 9.63 -9.87 1.95
C ARG A 19 8.83 -10.19 3.21
N VAL A 20 7.68 -9.56 3.42
CA VAL A 20 6.81 -9.80 4.57
C VAL A 20 6.00 -11.07 4.33
N ARG A 21 6.08 -12.02 5.27
CA ARG A 21 5.26 -13.23 5.24
C ARG A 21 3.78 -12.87 5.28
N GLY A 22 2.99 -13.47 4.40
CA GLY A 22 1.56 -13.19 4.29
C GLY A 22 1.23 -11.94 3.46
N TYR A 23 2.19 -11.37 2.72
CA TYR A 23 1.93 -10.31 1.75
C TYR A 23 1.21 -10.86 0.51
N GLY A 24 0.02 -10.33 0.24
CA GLY A 24 -0.87 -10.73 -0.87
C GLY A 24 -0.79 -9.81 -2.09
N GLY A 25 0.16 -8.87 -2.13
CA GLY A 25 0.30 -7.89 -3.21
C GLY A 25 -0.10 -6.47 -2.82
N ALA A 26 0.00 -5.56 -3.78
CA ALA A 26 -0.37 -4.17 -3.58
C ALA A 26 -0.97 -3.56 -4.85
N CYS A 27 -1.79 -2.54 -4.67
CA CYS A 27 -2.29 -1.69 -5.74
C CYS A 27 -1.93 -0.25 -5.43
N VAL A 28 -1.42 0.45 -6.44
CA VAL A 28 -1.24 1.91 -6.38
C VAL A 28 -2.32 2.52 -7.25
N LEU A 29 -3.14 3.35 -6.63
CA LEU A 29 -4.18 4.12 -7.28
C LEU A 29 -3.69 5.55 -7.41
N ARG A 30 -4.01 6.18 -8.54
CA ARG A 30 -3.75 7.61 -8.77
C ARG A 30 -5.07 8.27 -9.12
N ARG A 31 -5.32 9.44 -8.53
CA ARG A 31 -6.46 10.29 -8.87
C ARG A 31 -6.02 11.74 -9.00
N ASP A 32 -6.52 12.43 -10.01
CA ASP A 32 -6.38 13.88 -10.11
C ASP A 32 -7.41 14.55 -9.17
N ALA A 33 -6.95 15.37 -8.24
CA ALA A 33 -7.72 15.98 -7.15
C ALA A 33 -7.60 17.51 -7.21
N GLY A 34 -8.27 18.12 -8.19
CA GLY A 34 -8.19 19.55 -8.44
C GLY A 34 -6.78 19.95 -8.91
N THR A 35 -6.07 20.73 -8.09
CA THR A 35 -4.68 21.14 -8.37
C THR A 35 -3.64 20.15 -7.84
N GLU A 36 -4.06 19.11 -7.12
CA GLU A 36 -3.18 18.08 -6.58
C GLU A 36 -3.37 16.75 -7.33
N VAL A 37 -2.37 15.88 -7.24
CA VAL A 37 -2.50 14.47 -7.61
C VAL A 37 -2.35 13.63 -6.35
N GLU A 38 -3.34 12.78 -6.11
CA GLU A 38 -3.39 11.89 -4.98
C GLU A 38 -2.98 10.49 -5.39
N PHE A 39 -2.15 9.86 -4.56
CA PHE A 39 -1.79 8.46 -4.67
C PHE A 39 -2.26 7.69 -3.45
N VAL A 40 -2.96 6.58 -3.67
CA VAL A 40 -3.38 5.67 -2.60
C VAL A 40 -2.70 4.33 -2.82
N THR A 41 -2.02 3.82 -1.80
CA THR A 41 -1.42 2.48 -1.85
C THR A 41 -2.25 1.54 -0.98
N LEU A 42 -2.86 0.53 -1.60
CA LEU A 42 -3.52 -0.57 -0.91
C LEU A 42 -2.57 -1.75 -0.86
N THR A 43 -2.17 -2.18 0.33
CA THR A 43 -1.35 -3.37 0.56
C THR A 43 -2.20 -4.47 1.17
N PHE A 44 -2.19 -5.66 0.56
CA PHE A 44 -2.99 -6.79 1.01
C PHE A 44 -2.14 -7.73 1.84
N PHE A 45 -2.70 -8.19 2.95
CA PHE A 45 -2.05 -9.15 3.83
C PHE A 45 -3.05 -10.24 4.27
N GLU A 46 -2.56 -11.45 4.52
CA GLU A 46 -3.36 -12.58 4.99
C GLU A 46 -3.91 -12.36 6.41
N THR A 47 -3.16 -11.67 7.28
CA THR A 47 -3.53 -11.43 8.67
C THR A 47 -3.08 -10.06 9.16
N ILE A 48 -3.70 -9.57 10.24
CA ILE A 48 -3.27 -8.32 10.92
C ILE A 48 -1.88 -8.46 11.54
N ASP A 49 -1.44 -9.66 11.89
CA ASP A 49 -0.10 -9.88 12.42
C ASP A 49 0.96 -9.70 11.34
N ALA A 50 0.66 -10.07 10.08
CA ALA A 50 1.52 -9.74 8.94
C ALA A 50 1.64 -8.23 8.72
N VAL A 51 0.54 -7.48 8.91
CA VAL A 51 0.55 -6.01 8.88
C VAL A 51 1.44 -5.43 9.99
N ARG A 52 1.34 -5.95 11.22
CA ARG A 52 2.18 -5.53 12.35
C ARG A 52 3.66 -5.83 12.11
N ALA A 53 3.97 -6.98 11.53
CA ALA A 53 5.34 -7.33 11.13
C ALA A 53 5.91 -6.37 10.07
N PHE A 54 5.05 -5.87 9.17
CA PHE A 54 5.42 -4.87 8.17
C PHE A 54 5.63 -3.46 8.77
N ALA A 55 4.65 -2.96 9.52
CA ALA A 55 4.59 -1.58 9.99
C ALA A 55 5.29 -1.34 11.35
N ARG A 56 5.90 -2.39 11.93
CA ARG A 56 6.60 -2.37 13.23
C ARG A 56 5.62 -2.05 14.38
N GLU A 57 6.11 -1.46 15.47
CA GLU A 57 5.34 -1.30 16.73
C GLU A 57 4.04 -0.51 16.56
N ASP A 58 4.02 0.51 15.70
CA ASP A 58 2.81 1.28 15.38
C ASP A 58 2.30 0.92 13.99
N HIS A 59 1.52 -0.15 13.93
CA HIS A 59 0.98 -0.69 12.68
C HIS A 59 0.00 0.24 11.95
N GLU A 60 -0.47 1.31 12.59
CA GLU A 60 -1.30 2.34 11.97
C GLU A 60 -0.47 3.51 11.45
N LYS A 61 0.80 3.64 11.83
CA LYS A 61 1.64 4.73 11.34
C LYS A 61 2.02 4.53 9.88
N ALA A 62 1.79 5.55 9.06
CA ALA A 62 2.18 5.50 7.65
C ALA A 62 3.71 5.37 7.50
N VAL A 63 4.14 4.32 6.80
CA VAL A 63 5.55 4.08 6.50
C VAL A 63 5.93 4.84 5.24
N VAL A 64 6.32 6.11 5.41
CA VAL A 64 6.75 7.00 4.33
C VAL A 64 8.26 7.25 4.42
N PRO A 65 9.07 6.72 3.49
CA PRO A 65 10.51 6.95 3.48
C PRO A 65 10.85 8.45 3.40
N PRO A 66 11.98 8.92 3.95
CA PRO A 66 12.35 10.33 3.91
C PRO A 66 12.34 10.95 2.50
N LYS A 67 12.80 10.19 1.49
CA LYS A 67 12.77 10.59 0.08
C LYS A 67 11.34 10.83 -0.44
N ALA A 68 10.40 9.98 -0.04
CA ALA A 68 8.99 10.13 -0.40
C ALA A 68 8.39 11.37 0.27
N ARG A 69 8.72 11.60 1.55
CA ARG A 69 8.25 12.76 2.31
C ARG A 69 8.67 14.09 1.69
N ALA A 70 9.84 14.16 1.06
CA ALA A 70 10.32 15.36 0.37
C ALA A 70 9.55 15.68 -0.94
N LEU A 71 8.83 14.71 -1.50
CA LEU A 71 8.09 14.86 -2.77
C LEU A 71 6.59 15.13 -2.55
N LEU A 72 6.09 14.89 -1.34
CA LEU A 72 4.66 14.98 -1.00
C LEU A 72 4.33 16.38 -0.45
N SER A 73 3.27 17.00 -0.97
CA SER A 73 2.71 18.22 -0.37
C SER A 73 2.12 17.93 1.01
N ARG A 74 1.47 16.78 1.15
CA ARG A 74 0.88 16.22 2.37
C ARG A 74 0.68 14.72 2.22
N PHE A 75 0.49 14.03 3.35
CA PHE A 75 0.14 12.61 3.39
C PHE A 75 -0.60 12.31 4.69
N ASP A 76 -1.38 11.23 4.71
CA ASP A 76 -2.04 10.77 5.92
C ASP A 76 -1.01 10.14 6.87
N GLU A 77 -0.91 10.65 8.09
CA GLU A 77 0.04 10.12 9.10
C GLU A 77 -0.36 8.72 9.59
N ARG A 78 -1.64 8.36 9.42
CA ARG A 78 -2.24 7.10 9.84
C ARG A 78 -2.79 6.34 8.63
N SER A 79 -2.45 5.07 8.50
CA SER A 79 -3.06 4.13 7.57
C SER A 79 -4.31 3.51 8.17
N ALA A 80 -5.39 3.45 7.39
CA ALA A 80 -6.59 2.71 7.75
C ALA A 80 -6.45 1.22 7.39
N HIS A 81 -6.92 0.35 8.27
CA HIS A 81 -6.94 -1.10 8.06
C HIS A 81 -8.35 -1.57 7.75
N TYR A 82 -8.51 -2.27 6.63
CA TYR A 82 -9.79 -2.78 6.18
C TYR A 82 -9.75 -4.31 6.11
N ARG A 83 -10.90 -4.92 6.40
CA ARG A 83 -11.13 -6.32 6.05
C ARG A 83 -11.74 -6.37 4.66
N VAL A 84 -11.13 -7.13 3.75
CA VAL A 84 -11.71 -7.42 2.45
C VAL A 84 -12.92 -8.33 2.65
N ILE A 85 -14.10 -7.88 2.25
CA ILE A 85 -15.35 -8.67 2.26
C ILE A 85 -15.58 -9.34 0.91
N LEU A 86 -15.18 -8.69 -0.18
CA LEU A 86 -15.29 -9.18 -1.55
C LEU A 86 -14.12 -8.64 -2.37
N ASP A 87 -13.38 -9.51 -3.06
CA ASP A 87 -12.38 -9.14 -4.06
C ASP A 87 -12.65 -9.91 -5.36
N PRO A 88 -13.16 -9.24 -6.40
CA PRO A 88 -13.46 -9.91 -7.67
C PRO A 88 -12.19 -10.28 -8.47
N ARG A 89 -11.01 -9.79 -8.08
CA ARG A 89 -9.73 -10.07 -8.74
C ARG A 89 -9.17 -11.42 -8.32
N THR A 90 -9.49 -11.85 -7.10
CA THR A 90 -9.25 -13.21 -6.63
C THR A 90 -10.40 -14.08 -7.12
N GLY A 91 -10.45 -14.35 -8.43
CA GLY A 91 -11.45 -15.26 -8.99
C GLY A 91 -11.47 -16.58 -8.24
N SER A 92 -12.67 -17.13 -8.04
CA SER A 92 -12.95 -18.43 -7.40
C SER A 92 -11.86 -19.44 -7.74
N THR A 93 -10.99 -19.76 -6.77
CA THR A 93 -10.12 -20.93 -6.91
C THR A 93 -11.07 -22.13 -6.99
N GLY A 94 -11.10 -22.78 -8.15
CA GLY A 94 -12.14 -23.70 -8.53
C GLY A 94 -12.44 -24.76 -7.48
N GLU A 95 -13.71 -24.88 -7.12
CA GLU A 95 -14.24 -26.15 -6.63
C GLU A 95 -14.39 -27.07 -7.85
N SER A 96 -13.33 -27.82 -8.15
CA SER A 96 -13.48 -29.17 -8.67
C SER A 96 -13.69 -30.10 -7.48
N ARG A 97 -14.95 -30.43 -7.17
CA ARG A 97 -15.38 -31.82 -7.02
C ARG A 97 -16.91 -31.91 -6.99
#